data_AF-A0AAW5A6R0-F1
#
_entry.id   AF-A0AAW5A6R0-F1
#
_cell.length_a   1.000
_cell.length_b   1.000
_cell.length_c   1.000
_cell.angle_alpha   90.00
_cell.angle_beta   90.00
_cell.angle_gamma   90.00
#
_symmetry.space_group_name_H-M   'P 1'
#
loop_
_entity.id
_entity.type
_entity.pdbx_description
1 polymer ?
#
loop_
_entity_poly.entity_id
_entity_poly.type
_entity_poly.pdbx_seq_one_letter_code
_entity_poly.pdbx_strand_id
1 'polypeptide(L)'
;MFALFQRKRSASAPMAPTEAAVKGKGLTRPESAASLLATPRRQKLLEHIWQRTSLSRKQFRSLYLAPLERYAELVQQFPASESHHHAYPGGMLDHGLEIVAYALKLRQSHLLPAGTTPEDQVAQAEAWTAAIAYAALLHDIGKIAIDLHVEYADGNTWHPWHGPLLHPYRFRYRKEREYRLHSAATGLLYNRLLDGHILDWLSDYPALWSSLLYVLAGQYEHAGVLGELVTQADRASVAQELGGDPARVMAAPKHALQRKLLEGLRFLLKEELRLNQPQASDGWLTQDALWLVSKTVSDKLRAHLLSQGIEGIPSSNTAVFNVLQDHGMLQPTVDDKAIWKAVITSEGGWSHTFTLLRLAPALIWESAERPPPFSGTVKVVQKEAVSATAGRSTSPSGEAAAMTVNGRPSSAPVIPAATAASADGLDDLLELFTSPDNAHIRPSPPGNNEPKQALVQQESDAPATSPASASQERGSRPPPSGEHFMVWLRQHIDSRKLIINDAKALVHTVADTVYLVSPGLFQRYAQEHPQSAVFAKEDKVTDWQWVQKRFEKLDLHRKQENGLNIWTCEVTGPRKSRRLHGYLLNDPLRLFNDVPMNNPYLTVLPTINSAAQQMGSI
;
A
#
# COMPACT_ATOMS: atom_id res chain seq x y z
N MET A 1 46.35 -16.30 -5.47
CA MET A 1 46.39 -15.59 -6.76
C MET A 1 45.74 -14.18 -6.69
N PHE A 2 45.82 -13.47 -5.56
CA PHE A 2 45.39 -12.07 -5.41
C PHE A 2 46.37 -11.27 -4.52
N ALA A 3 47.68 -11.43 -4.76
CA ALA A 3 48.73 -10.71 -4.04
C ALA A 3 49.45 -9.67 -4.94
N LEU A 4 48.76 -9.12 -5.94
CA LEU A 4 49.35 -8.24 -6.97
C LEU A 4 48.73 -6.84 -7.08
N PHE A 5 47.91 -6.42 -6.12
CA PHE A 5 47.44 -5.03 -6.04
C PHE A 5 47.76 -4.42 -4.67
N GLN A 6 49.04 -4.23 -4.37
CA GLN A 6 49.44 -3.27 -3.35
C GLN A 6 49.25 -1.86 -3.90
N ARG A 7 48.09 -1.25 -3.60
CA ARG A 7 47.89 0.18 -3.84
C ARG A 7 48.83 0.94 -2.90
N LYS A 8 49.72 1.77 -3.46
CA LYS A 8 50.64 2.65 -2.72
C LYS A 8 49.89 3.36 -1.59
N ARG A 9 50.36 3.15 -0.36
CA ARG A 9 49.91 3.81 0.86
C ARG A 9 50.22 5.30 0.74
N SER A 10 49.25 6.12 0.37
CA SER A 10 49.34 7.56 0.61
C SER A 10 49.16 7.79 2.11
N ALA A 11 50.16 8.41 2.73
CA ALA A 11 50.08 8.83 4.12
C ALA A 11 49.00 9.92 4.25
N SER A 12 47.81 9.53 4.69
CA SER A 12 46.81 10.46 5.20
C SER A 12 47.19 10.85 6.63
N ALA A 13 47.35 12.15 6.88
CA ALA A 13 47.41 12.74 8.20
C ALA A 13 46.24 12.27 9.09
N PRO A 14 46.36 12.28 10.43
CA PRO A 14 45.31 11.84 11.33
C PRO A 14 44.08 12.74 11.15
N MET A 15 43.06 12.20 10.51
CA MET A 15 41.78 12.87 10.36
C MET A 15 41.10 12.85 11.73
N ALA A 16 40.92 14.04 12.31
CA ALA A 16 40.16 14.22 13.54
C ALA A 16 38.77 13.56 13.43
N PRO A 17 38.24 12.98 14.52
CA PRO A 17 36.97 12.26 14.48
C PRO A 17 35.86 13.21 14.04
N THR A 18 35.33 12.99 12.83
CA THR A 18 34.24 13.80 12.30
C THR A 18 32.94 13.30 12.93
N GLU A 19 32.49 14.02 13.94
CA GLU A 19 31.20 13.85 14.61
C GLU A 19 30.04 14.09 13.63
N ALA A 20 29.52 13.01 13.09
CA ALA A 20 28.11 12.91 12.71
C ALA A 20 27.66 11.45 12.85
N ALA A 21 27.91 10.89 14.04
CA ALA A 21 27.26 9.66 14.47
C ALA A 21 25.77 9.98 14.69
N VAL A 22 24.89 9.19 14.08
CA VAL A 22 23.48 9.12 14.46
C VAL A 22 23.45 8.84 15.96
N LYS A 23 22.91 9.77 16.75
CA LYS A 23 22.73 9.59 18.20
C LYS A 23 21.83 8.38 18.44
N GLY A 24 22.41 7.26 18.88
CA GLY A 24 21.66 6.15 19.49
C GLY A 24 22.38 4.79 19.58
N LYS A 25 22.87 4.46 20.78
CA LYS A 25 23.12 3.11 21.37
C LYS A 25 24.24 2.23 20.77
N GLY A 26 24.90 1.48 21.65
CA GLY A 26 26.08 0.66 21.34
C GLY A 26 25.83 -0.52 20.40
N LEU A 27 26.87 -1.34 20.22
CA LEU A 27 26.87 -2.50 19.34
C LEU A 27 25.64 -3.41 19.59
N THR A 28 24.92 -3.73 18.52
CA THR A 28 23.81 -4.70 18.52
C THR A 28 24.38 -6.11 18.56
N ARG A 29 23.84 -6.97 19.42
CA ARG A 29 24.23 -8.39 19.45
C ARG A 29 23.42 -9.17 18.41
N PRO A 30 24.04 -10.06 17.62
CA PRO A 30 23.29 -10.97 16.76
C PRO A 30 22.35 -11.85 17.57
N GLU A 31 21.17 -12.10 17.01
CA GLU A 31 20.15 -12.97 17.58
C GLU A 31 20.02 -14.24 16.74
N SER A 32 19.57 -15.34 17.38
CA SER A 32 19.27 -16.59 16.69
C SER A 32 17.97 -16.49 15.90
N ALA A 33 17.80 -17.33 14.87
CA ALA A 33 16.54 -17.42 14.14
C ALA A 33 15.34 -17.62 15.07
N ALA A 34 15.48 -18.47 16.09
CA ALA A 34 14.43 -18.74 17.07
C ALA A 34 13.98 -17.48 17.83
N SER A 35 14.93 -16.64 18.26
CA SER A 35 14.62 -15.36 18.93
C SER A 35 13.95 -14.39 17.96
N LEU A 36 14.54 -14.23 16.77
CA LEU A 36 14.07 -13.31 15.75
C LEU A 36 12.65 -13.65 15.28
N LEU A 37 12.31 -14.93 15.16
CA LEU A 37 11.00 -15.38 14.69
C LEU A 37 9.96 -15.50 15.82
N ALA A 38 10.34 -15.37 17.09
CA ALA A 38 9.44 -15.63 18.23
C ALA A 38 8.33 -14.60 18.44
N THR A 39 8.36 -13.45 17.76
CA THR A 39 7.32 -12.42 17.96
C THR A 39 5.94 -12.94 17.53
N PRO A 40 4.83 -12.54 18.20
CA PRO A 40 3.49 -13.02 17.84
C PRO A 40 3.13 -12.78 16.37
N ARG A 41 3.51 -11.61 15.81
CA ARG A 41 3.31 -11.28 14.38
C ARG A 41 4.03 -12.27 13.47
N ARG A 42 5.31 -12.56 13.74
CA ARG A 42 6.13 -13.46 12.91
C ARG A 42 5.66 -14.91 13.02
N GLN A 43 5.28 -15.37 14.21
CA GLN A 43 4.68 -16.69 14.40
C GLN A 43 3.37 -16.84 13.61
N LYS A 44 2.52 -15.80 13.62
CA LYS A 44 1.28 -15.80 12.83
C LYS A 44 1.54 -15.84 11.32
N LEU A 45 2.54 -15.09 10.83
CA LEU A 45 2.96 -15.16 9.43
C LEU A 45 3.46 -16.57 9.06
N LEU A 46 4.30 -17.19 9.90
CA LEU A 46 4.78 -18.56 9.69
C LEU A 46 3.63 -19.57 9.65
N GLU A 47 2.64 -19.42 10.53
CA GLU A 47 1.44 -20.27 10.53
C GLU A 47 0.65 -20.13 9.22
N HIS A 48 0.46 -18.91 8.71
CA HIS A 48 -0.19 -18.71 7.41
C HIS A 48 0.60 -19.29 6.24
N ILE A 49 1.93 -19.17 6.26
CA ILE A 49 2.80 -19.80 5.25
C ILE A 49 2.60 -21.32 5.32
N TRP A 50 2.60 -21.92 6.52
CA TRP A 50 2.39 -23.36 6.69
C TRP A 50 1.04 -23.81 6.16
N GLN A 51 -0.06 -23.16 6.59
CA GLN A 51 -1.42 -23.50 6.17
C GLN A 51 -1.61 -23.47 4.64
N ARG A 52 -0.92 -22.55 3.95
CA ARG A 52 -1.02 -22.39 2.48
C ARG A 52 -0.18 -23.36 1.67
N THR A 53 0.79 -24.04 2.30
CA THR A 53 1.63 -25.04 1.62
C THR A 53 1.05 -26.45 1.71
N SER A 54 0.14 -26.71 2.66
CA SER A 54 -0.50 -28.03 2.88
C SER A 54 0.48 -29.20 3.10
N LEU A 55 1.71 -28.91 3.56
CA LEU A 55 2.76 -29.90 3.79
C LEU A 55 2.75 -30.48 5.21
N SER A 56 3.31 -31.69 5.35
CA SER A 56 3.64 -32.23 6.68
C SER A 56 4.63 -31.33 7.41
N ARG A 57 4.63 -31.34 8.76
CA ARG A 57 5.57 -30.52 9.56
C ARG A 57 7.04 -30.78 9.21
N LYS A 58 7.39 -32.02 8.85
CA LYS A 58 8.75 -32.39 8.44
C LYS A 58 9.14 -31.73 7.12
N GLN A 59 8.29 -31.83 6.10
CA GLN A 59 8.51 -31.20 4.80
C GLN A 59 8.48 -29.67 4.89
N PHE A 60 7.54 -29.10 5.65
CA PHE A 60 7.50 -27.66 5.89
C PHE A 60 8.78 -27.17 6.56
N ARG A 61 9.31 -27.92 7.54
CA ARG A 61 10.55 -27.57 8.21
C ARG A 61 11.74 -27.54 7.26
N SER A 62 11.87 -28.53 6.38
CA SER A 62 12.98 -28.60 5.43
C SER A 62 12.84 -27.57 4.30
N LEU A 63 11.65 -27.44 3.71
CA LEU A 63 11.45 -26.64 2.50
C LEU A 63 11.19 -25.16 2.79
N TYR A 64 10.58 -24.80 3.92
CA TYR A 64 10.16 -23.41 4.18
C TYR A 64 10.82 -22.84 5.43
N LEU A 65 10.69 -23.52 6.57
CA LEU A 65 11.20 -22.98 7.84
C LEU A 65 12.72 -22.83 7.83
N ALA A 66 13.47 -23.82 7.33
CA ALA A 66 14.94 -23.74 7.30
C ALA A 66 15.46 -22.57 6.42
N PRO A 67 14.96 -22.33 5.19
CA PRO A 67 15.28 -21.11 4.45
C PRO A 67 14.87 -19.82 5.15
N LEU A 68 13.72 -19.79 5.83
CA LEU A 68 13.26 -18.62 6.59
C LEU A 68 14.13 -18.34 7.83
N GLU A 69 14.57 -19.38 8.53
CA GLU A 69 15.53 -19.28 9.65
C GLU A 69 16.87 -18.73 9.16
N ARG A 70 17.40 -19.23 8.02
CA ARG A 70 18.62 -18.72 7.39
C ARG A 70 18.47 -17.26 6.96
N TYR A 71 17.32 -16.89 6.40
CA TYR A 71 17.02 -15.50 6.05
C TYR A 71 17.03 -14.60 7.29
N ALA A 72 16.32 -15.00 8.36
CA ALA A 72 16.25 -14.25 9.61
C ALA A 72 17.65 -14.01 10.20
N GLU A 73 18.49 -15.04 10.23
CA GLU A 73 19.86 -14.92 10.74
C GLU A 73 20.76 -14.03 9.88
N LEU A 74 20.47 -13.91 8.58
CA LEU A 74 21.23 -13.06 7.68
C LEU A 74 20.80 -11.59 7.75
N VAL A 75 19.49 -11.33 7.87
CA VAL A 75 18.94 -9.95 7.88
C VAL A 75 18.84 -9.36 9.28
N GLN A 76 18.85 -10.17 10.34
CA GLN A 76 18.88 -9.73 11.74
C GLN A 76 17.85 -8.60 12.01
N GLN A 77 18.30 -7.53 12.66
CA GLN A 77 17.51 -6.33 12.97
C GLN A 77 17.62 -5.25 11.88
N PHE A 78 18.01 -5.59 10.64
CA PHE A 78 18.10 -4.58 9.59
C PHE A 78 16.72 -4.03 9.18
N PRO A 79 16.60 -2.71 8.97
CA PRO A 79 15.43 -2.12 8.34
C PRO A 79 15.37 -2.47 6.85
N ALA A 80 14.16 -2.55 6.27
CA ALA A 80 14.00 -2.78 4.83
C ALA A 80 14.15 -1.49 4.00
N SER A 81 13.99 -0.32 4.64
CA SER A 81 14.07 1.01 4.02
C SER A 81 14.54 2.07 5.02
N GLU A 82 15.01 3.23 4.54
CA GLU A 82 15.53 4.29 5.43
C GLU A 82 14.44 5.10 6.14
N SER A 83 13.35 5.34 5.44
CA SER A 83 12.36 6.38 5.77
C SER A 83 10.93 6.00 5.37
N HIS A 84 10.71 4.76 4.92
CA HIS A 84 9.45 4.26 4.40
C HIS A 84 8.92 3.06 5.22
N HIS A 85 8.07 2.23 4.59
CA HIS A 85 7.59 0.96 5.13
C HIS A 85 8.74 0.09 5.61
N HIS A 86 8.55 -0.54 6.75
CA HIS A 86 9.58 -1.34 7.40
C HIS A 86 10.91 -0.60 7.72
N ALA A 87 10.90 0.73 7.87
CA ALA A 87 12.04 1.53 8.35
C ALA A 87 12.22 1.47 9.88
N TYR A 88 12.21 0.25 10.44
CA TYR A 88 12.40 -0.02 11.86
C TYR A 88 13.29 -1.25 12.06
N PRO A 89 13.88 -1.45 13.26
CA PRO A 89 14.69 -2.63 13.54
C PRO A 89 13.91 -3.94 13.29
N GLY A 90 14.47 -4.81 12.46
CA GLY A 90 13.86 -6.08 12.05
C GLY A 90 12.84 -5.96 10.92
N GLY A 91 12.64 -4.77 10.36
CA GLY A 91 11.70 -4.54 9.28
C GLY A 91 11.99 -5.35 8.01
N MET A 92 13.25 -5.67 7.71
CA MET A 92 13.59 -6.53 6.57
C MET A 92 13.12 -7.97 6.73
N LEU A 93 13.11 -8.49 7.96
CA LEU A 93 12.57 -9.81 8.26
C LEU A 93 11.05 -9.82 8.11
N ASP A 94 10.38 -8.79 8.66
CA ASP A 94 8.92 -8.66 8.57
C ASP A 94 8.45 -8.53 7.10
N HIS A 95 9.10 -7.66 6.32
CA HIS A 95 8.85 -7.49 4.88
C HIS A 95 8.99 -8.81 4.11
N GLY A 96 10.08 -9.56 4.35
CA GLY A 96 10.30 -10.85 3.69
C GLY A 96 9.23 -11.88 4.01
N LEU A 97 8.85 -12.02 5.29
CA LEU A 97 7.80 -12.96 5.72
C LEU A 97 6.42 -12.60 5.14
N GLU A 98 6.11 -11.30 5.07
CA GLU A 98 4.85 -10.81 4.51
C GLU A 98 4.74 -11.09 3.02
N ILE A 99 5.78 -10.79 2.25
CA ILE A 99 5.75 -11.01 0.80
C ILE A 99 5.65 -12.50 0.49
N VAL A 100 6.32 -13.38 1.26
CA VAL A 100 6.14 -14.83 1.13
C VAL A 100 4.69 -15.24 1.41
N ALA A 101 4.12 -14.78 2.53
CA ALA A 101 2.74 -15.10 2.88
C ALA A 101 1.77 -14.62 1.78
N TYR A 102 1.94 -13.39 1.28
CA TYR A 102 1.14 -12.83 0.19
C TYR A 102 1.29 -13.60 -1.11
N ALA A 103 2.53 -13.89 -1.54
CA ALA A 103 2.77 -14.62 -2.77
C ALA A 103 2.11 -16.01 -2.75
N LEU A 104 2.17 -16.71 -1.61
CA LEU A 104 1.48 -17.99 -1.42
C LEU A 104 -0.05 -17.86 -1.44
N LYS A 105 -0.60 -16.75 -0.93
CA LYS A 105 -2.05 -16.47 -1.03
C LYS A 105 -2.46 -16.28 -2.49
N LEU A 106 -1.69 -15.49 -3.24
CA LEU A 106 -1.95 -15.24 -4.66
C LEU A 106 -1.80 -16.51 -5.50
N ARG A 107 -0.85 -17.38 -5.15
CA ARG A 107 -0.71 -18.71 -5.75
C ARG A 107 -2.05 -19.46 -5.68
N GLN A 108 -2.78 -19.44 -4.56
CA GLN A 108 -3.96 -20.33 -4.39
C GLN A 108 -5.02 -20.17 -5.49
N SER A 109 -5.13 -19.00 -6.14
CA SER A 109 -6.06 -18.77 -7.26
C SER A 109 -5.50 -19.19 -8.63
N HIS A 110 -4.29 -19.74 -8.70
CA HIS A 110 -3.60 -20.13 -9.93
C HIS A 110 -3.36 -21.64 -9.98
N LEU A 111 -3.66 -22.22 -11.14
CA LEU A 111 -3.26 -23.57 -11.52
C LEU A 111 -1.93 -23.49 -12.27
N LEU A 112 -0.85 -23.92 -11.64
CA LEU A 112 0.51 -23.81 -12.17
C LEU A 112 1.13 -25.20 -12.34
N PRO A 113 1.90 -25.44 -13.42
CA PRO A 113 2.25 -24.52 -14.51
C PRO A 113 1.09 -24.28 -15.49
N ALA A 114 0.91 -23.03 -15.92
CA ALA A 114 -0.12 -22.67 -16.91
C ALA A 114 0.17 -23.32 -18.27
N GLY A 115 -0.87 -23.75 -18.97
CA GLY A 115 -0.75 -24.33 -20.33
C GLY A 115 -0.26 -25.78 -20.37
N THR A 116 -0.17 -26.46 -19.22
CA THR A 116 0.16 -27.90 -19.14
C THR A 116 -1.07 -28.74 -18.78
N THR A 117 -0.96 -30.06 -18.89
CA THR A 117 -2.04 -30.99 -18.54
C THR A 117 -2.35 -30.94 -17.03
N PRO A 118 -3.58 -31.25 -16.58
CA PRO A 118 -3.91 -31.30 -15.16
C PRO A 118 -2.99 -32.25 -14.37
N GLU A 119 -2.57 -33.37 -14.97
CA GLU A 119 -1.65 -34.34 -14.38
C GLU A 119 -0.27 -33.71 -14.13
N ASP A 120 0.27 -32.99 -15.12
CA ASP A 120 1.54 -32.25 -14.99
C ASP A 120 1.44 -31.11 -13.97
N GLN A 121 0.28 -30.43 -13.91
CA GLN A 121 0.03 -29.39 -12.90
C GLN A 121 0.09 -29.94 -11.49
N VAL A 122 -0.55 -31.09 -11.23
CA VAL A 122 -0.50 -31.74 -9.92
C VAL A 122 0.92 -32.21 -9.62
N ALA A 123 1.62 -32.81 -10.58
CA ALA A 123 2.98 -33.33 -10.40
C ALA A 123 4.02 -32.25 -10.08
N GLN A 124 3.83 -31.02 -10.56
CA GLN A 124 4.77 -29.91 -10.36
C GLN A 124 4.29 -28.87 -9.34
N ALA A 125 3.06 -28.99 -8.82
CA ALA A 125 2.42 -27.99 -7.97
C ALA A 125 3.27 -27.57 -6.77
N GLU A 126 3.92 -28.53 -6.12
CA GLU A 126 4.77 -28.28 -4.95
C GLU A 126 6.03 -27.49 -5.32
N ALA A 127 6.70 -27.85 -6.43
CA ALA A 127 7.88 -27.15 -6.91
C ALA A 127 7.58 -25.70 -7.27
N TRP A 128 6.47 -25.46 -7.98
CA TRP A 128 6.02 -24.10 -8.32
C TRP A 128 5.68 -23.27 -7.08
N THR A 129 5.02 -23.88 -6.10
CA THR A 129 4.66 -23.19 -4.85
C THR A 129 5.91 -22.82 -4.04
N ALA A 130 6.88 -23.73 -3.93
CA ALA A 130 8.14 -23.48 -3.24
C ALA A 130 8.97 -22.39 -3.95
N ALA A 131 9.10 -22.44 -5.28
CA ALA A 131 9.83 -21.44 -6.04
C ALA A 131 9.23 -20.03 -5.91
N ILE A 132 7.90 -19.91 -5.88
CA ILE A 132 7.22 -18.62 -5.63
C ILE A 132 7.58 -18.09 -4.24
N ALA A 133 7.57 -18.94 -3.21
CA ALA A 133 7.98 -18.55 -1.87
C ALA A 133 9.46 -18.13 -1.81
N TYR A 134 10.36 -18.86 -2.48
CA TYR A 134 11.77 -18.51 -2.50
C TYR A 134 12.05 -17.22 -3.26
N ALA A 135 11.40 -17.02 -4.41
CA ALA A 135 11.51 -15.79 -5.18
C ALA A 135 10.99 -14.58 -4.39
N ALA A 136 9.84 -14.74 -3.72
CA ALA A 136 9.29 -13.76 -2.79
C ALA A 136 10.26 -13.44 -1.64
N LEU A 137 10.88 -14.44 -1.04
CA LEU A 137 11.84 -14.25 0.06
C LEU A 137 13.12 -13.53 -0.40
N LEU A 138 13.60 -13.87 -1.60
CA LEU A 138 14.89 -13.41 -2.14
C LEU A 138 14.82 -12.09 -2.90
N HIS A 139 13.63 -11.61 -3.29
CA HIS A 139 13.47 -10.49 -4.22
C HIS A 139 14.27 -9.22 -3.84
N ASP A 140 14.37 -8.93 -2.54
CA ASP A 140 15.03 -7.75 -1.99
C ASP A 140 16.26 -8.06 -1.12
N ILE A 141 16.73 -9.31 -1.09
CA ILE A 141 17.83 -9.69 -0.20
C ILE A 141 19.13 -8.98 -0.55
N GLY A 142 19.34 -8.62 -1.82
CA GLY A 142 20.53 -7.89 -2.27
C GLY A 142 20.73 -6.53 -1.58
N LYS A 143 19.68 -5.97 -0.95
CA LYS A 143 19.78 -4.71 -0.19
C LYS A 143 20.82 -4.79 0.93
N ILE A 144 20.95 -5.93 1.63
CA ILE A 144 21.96 -6.04 2.70
C ILE A 144 23.40 -6.06 2.17
N ALA A 145 23.60 -6.38 0.89
CA ALA A 145 24.92 -6.38 0.27
C ALA A 145 25.35 -4.99 -0.22
N ILE A 146 24.41 -4.19 -0.72
CA ILE A 146 24.71 -2.94 -1.41
C ILE A 146 24.21 -1.68 -0.70
N ASP A 147 23.09 -1.75 0.03
CA ASP A 147 22.45 -0.57 0.62
C ASP A 147 23.00 -0.29 2.01
N LEU A 148 23.43 -1.36 2.70
CA LEU A 148 23.96 -1.31 4.05
C LEU A 148 25.50 -1.40 4.08
N HIS A 149 26.07 -0.66 5.01
CA HIS A 149 27.44 -0.80 5.47
C HIS A 149 27.40 -1.29 6.92
N VAL A 150 27.90 -2.50 7.15
CA VAL A 150 27.84 -3.17 8.44
C VAL A 150 29.26 -3.41 8.93
N GLU A 151 29.53 -3.06 10.17
CA GLU A 151 30.84 -3.22 10.81
C GLU A 151 30.69 -3.98 12.13
N TYR A 152 31.65 -4.84 12.40
CA TYR A 152 31.83 -5.46 13.70
C TYR A 152 32.47 -4.49 14.72
N ALA A 153 32.47 -4.92 15.98
CA ALA A 153 33.08 -4.18 17.09
C ALA A 153 34.55 -3.81 16.88
N ASP A 154 35.29 -4.63 16.13
CA ASP A 154 36.70 -4.44 15.79
C ASP A 154 36.92 -3.49 14.59
N GLY A 155 35.85 -3.00 13.97
CA GLY A 155 35.87 -2.15 12.78
C GLY A 155 35.95 -2.90 11.45
N ASN A 156 36.03 -4.23 11.45
CA ASN A 156 36.01 -5.02 10.23
C ASN A 156 34.62 -4.95 9.58
N THR A 157 34.59 -4.83 8.25
CA THR A 157 33.34 -4.81 7.49
C THR A 157 32.78 -6.23 7.38
N TRP A 158 31.49 -6.38 7.69
CA TRP A 158 30.77 -7.62 7.42
C TRP A 158 30.30 -7.64 5.98
N HIS A 159 30.45 -8.80 5.34
CA HIS A 159 29.89 -9.07 4.05
C HIS A 159 28.90 -10.24 4.11
N PRO A 160 27.68 -10.08 3.59
CA PRO A 160 26.62 -11.09 3.73
C PRO A 160 26.95 -12.41 3.02
N TRP A 161 27.78 -12.39 1.98
CA TRP A 161 28.27 -13.60 1.32
C TRP A 161 29.29 -14.38 2.15
N HIS A 162 29.68 -13.94 3.35
CA HIS A 162 30.46 -14.74 4.30
C HIS A 162 29.58 -15.49 5.32
N GLY A 163 28.26 -15.24 5.33
CA GLY A 163 27.31 -15.86 6.24
C GLY A 163 26.75 -14.88 7.28
N PRO A 164 26.00 -15.38 8.27
CA PRO A 164 25.32 -14.54 9.27
C PRO A 164 26.32 -13.79 10.16
N LEU A 165 25.82 -12.74 10.82
CA LEU A 165 26.60 -11.97 11.79
C LEU A 165 26.89 -12.81 13.04
N LEU A 166 28.17 -12.91 13.42
CA LEU A 166 28.61 -13.71 14.58
C LEU A 166 29.04 -12.88 15.78
N HIS A 167 29.30 -11.59 15.57
CA HIS A 167 29.80 -10.69 16.59
C HIS A 167 28.94 -9.43 16.69
N PRO A 168 29.00 -8.70 17.82
CA PRO A 168 28.30 -7.44 17.96
C PRO A 168 28.63 -6.48 16.83
N TYR A 169 27.60 -5.87 16.25
CA TYR A 169 27.68 -5.12 15.01
C TYR A 169 26.99 -3.77 15.13
N ARG A 170 27.30 -2.90 14.19
CA ARG A 170 26.54 -1.68 13.90
C ARG A 170 26.39 -1.56 12.39
N PHE A 171 25.36 -0.87 11.95
CA PHE A 171 25.14 -0.64 10.54
C PHE A 171 24.80 0.81 10.27
N ARG A 172 25.07 1.23 9.05
CA ARG A 172 24.65 2.51 8.50
C ARG A 172 24.32 2.32 7.03
N TYR A 173 23.51 3.23 6.56
CA TYR A 173 23.13 3.31 5.17
C TYR A 173 24.27 3.89 4.31
N ARG A 174 24.51 3.32 3.12
CA ARG A 174 25.49 3.84 2.15
C ARG A 174 24.92 5.07 1.43
N LYS A 175 25.74 6.10 1.21
CA LYS A 175 25.33 7.39 0.61
C LYS A 175 25.21 7.36 -0.93
N GLU A 176 25.94 6.46 -1.59
CA GLU A 176 25.99 6.33 -3.05
C GLU A 176 25.23 5.07 -3.49
N ARG A 177 23.90 5.06 -3.36
CA ARG A 177 23.10 3.90 -3.76
C ARG A 177 22.71 3.95 -5.22
N GLU A 178 23.09 2.90 -5.93
CA GLU A 178 22.42 2.55 -7.18
C GLU A 178 21.24 1.64 -6.88
N TYR A 179 20.04 2.22 -6.78
CA TYR A 179 18.82 1.48 -6.42
C TYR A 179 18.49 0.30 -7.34
N ARG A 180 19.01 0.24 -8.58
CA ARG A 180 18.82 -0.92 -9.46
C ARG A 180 19.78 -2.07 -9.19
N LEU A 181 20.85 -1.83 -8.43
CA LEU A 181 21.93 -2.80 -8.26
C LEU A 181 21.57 -3.88 -7.23
N HIS A 182 20.64 -3.64 -6.28
CA HIS A 182 20.28 -4.68 -5.30
C HIS A 182 19.61 -5.88 -5.97
N SER A 183 18.81 -5.67 -7.02
CA SER A 183 18.15 -6.78 -7.72
C SER A 183 19.18 -7.71 -8.36
N ALA A 184 20.28 -7.15 -8.89
CA ALA A 184 21.40 -7.94 -9.39
C ALA A 184 22.24 -8.55 -8.24
N ALA A 185 22.37 -7.84 -7.12
CA ALA A 185 23.14 -8.30 -5.96
C ALA A 185 22.49 -9.49 -5.22
N THR A 186 21.20 -9.77 -5.44
CA THR A 186 20.54 -11.01 -4.99
C THR A 186 21.32 -12.25 -5.45
N GLY A 187 21.96 -12.20 -6.61
CA GLY A 187 22.84 -13.23 -7.15
C GLY A 187 24.00 -13.62 -6.21
N LEU A 188 24.41 -12.74 -5.30
CA LEU A 188 25.49 -13.01 -4.34
C LEU A 188 25.03 -13.87 -3.15
N LEU A 189 23.71 -13.97 -2.92
CA LEU A 189 23.16 -14.42 -1.64
C LEU A 189 22.17 -15.58 -1.74
N TYR A 190 21.64 -15.94 -2.90
CA TYR A 190 20.64 -17.02 -2.97
C TYR A 190 21.15 -18.36 -2.41
N ASN A 191 22.43 -18.70 -2.62
CA ASN A 191 23.08 -19.90 -2.06
C ASN A 191 23.30 -19.85 -0.53
N ARG A 192 23.07 -18.70 0.12
CA ARG A 192 23.05 -18.59 1.58
C ARG A 192 21.72 -19.01 2.17
N LEU A 193 20.66 -19.02 1.35
CA LEU A 193 19.30 -19.33 1.77
C LEU A 193 18.79 -20.65 1.22
N LEU A 194 19.07 -20.93 -0.05
CA LEU A 194 18.69 -22.17 -0.71
C LEU A 194 19.92 -23.09 -0.70
N ASP A 195 19.76 -24.29 -0.15
CA ASP A 195 20.82 -25.29 -0.18
C ASP A 195 20.83 -26.02 -1.54
N GLY A 196 21.91 -26.78 -1.78
CA GLY A 196 22.09 -27.50 -3.04
C GLY A 196 20.94 -28.45 -3.35
N HIS A 197 20.36 -29.10 -2.33
CA HIS A 197 19.25 -30.03 -2.54
C HIS A 197 17.99 -29.34 -3.06
N ILE A 198 17.65 -28.14 -2.55
CA ILE A 198 16.56 -27.33 -3.08
C ILE A 198 16.84 -26.92 -4.53
N LEU A 199 18.06 -26.49 -4.84
CA LEU A 199 18.42 -26.04 -6.18
C LEU A 199 18.41 -27.20 -7.19
N ASP A 200 18.96 -28.35 -6.83
CA ASP A 200 18.93 -29.56 -7.64
C ASP A 200 17.48 -29.95 -7.94
N TRP A 201 16.62 -29.99 -6.91
CA TRP A 201 15.19 -30.31 -7.07
C TRP A 201 14.45 -29.33 -7.98
N LEU A 202 14.65 -28.02 -7.83
CA LEU A 202 13.98 -27.03 -8.68
C LEU A 202 14.51 -27.04 -10.13
N SER A 203 15.76 -27.45 -10.34
CA SER A 203 16.38 -27.52 -11.66
C SER A 203 15.81 -28.63 -12.55
N ASP A 204 15.19 -29.66 -11.95
CA ASP A 204 14.48 -30.74 -12.65
C ASP A 204 13.23 -30.24 -13.41
N TYR A 205 12.82 -28.99 -13.19
CA TYR A 205 11.67 -28.35 -13.83
C TYR A 205 12.10 -27.15 -14.69
N PRO A 206 12.47 -27.31 -15.98
CA PRO A 206 13.12 -26.27 -16.77
C PRO A 206 12.36 -24.93 -16.89
N ALA A 207 11.03 -24.98 -17.05
CA ALA A 207 10.21 -23.77 -17.16
C ALA A 207 10.16 -22.99 -15.83
N LEU A 208 10.07 -23.71 -14.72
CA LEU A 208 10.13 -23.15 -13.38
C LEU A 208 11.51 -22.56 -13.11
N TRP A 209 12.55 -23.34 -13.40
CA TRP A 209 13.95 -22.97 -13.21
C TRP A 209 14.30 -21.68 -13.95
N SER A 210 13.93 -21.57 -15.23
CA SER A 210 14.14 -20.34 -16.00
C SER A 210 13.43 -19.15 -15.37
N SER A 211 12.17 -19.32 -14.94
CA SER A 211 11.38 -18.24 -14.33
C SER A 211 12.01 -17.76 -13.01
N LEU A 212 12.47 -18.70 -12.18
CA LEU A 212 13.17 -18.40 -10.93
C LEU A 212 14.47 -17.62 -11.17
N LEU A 213 15.31 -18.08 -12.10
CA LEU A 213 16.57 -17.40 -12.44
C LEU A 213 16.35 -15.96 -12.92
N TYR A 214 15.33 -15.71 -13.74
CA TYR A 214 14.99 -14.35 -14.17
C TYR A 214 14.57 -13.45 -13.00
N VAL A 215 13.78 -13.95 -12.03
CA VAL A 215 13.46 -13.17 -10.82
C VAL A 215 14.72 -12.87 -10.00
N LEU A 216 15.58 -13.87 -9.79
CA LEU A 216 16.82 -13.69 -9.02
C LEU A 216 17.82 -12.74 -9.70
N ALA A 217 17.74 -12.60 -11.02
CA ALA A 217 18.50 -11.62 -11.80
C ALA A 217 17.85 -10.22 -11.85
N GLY A 218 16.67 -10.04 -11.22
CA GLY A 218 15.90 -8.80 -11.26
C GLY A 218 15.15 -8.55 -12.58
N GLN A 219 15.06 -9.55 -13.46
CA GLN A 219 14.42 -9.46 -14.78
C GLN A 219 12.97 -9.96 -14.73
N TYR A 220 12.13 -9.34 -13.90
CA TYR A 220 10.75 -9.77 -13.65
C TYR A 220 9.89 -9.88 -14.91
N GLU A 221 10.16 -9.07 -15.93
CA GLU A 221 9.46 -9.09 -17.23
C GLU A 221 9.63 -10.42 -17.99
N HIS A 222 10.73 -11.13 -17.74
CA HIS A 222 11.04 -12.42 -18.36
C HIS A 222 10.68 -13.62 -17.47
N ALA A 223 10.22 -13.37 -16.24
CA ALA A 223 9.96 -14.39 -15.24
C ALA A 223 8.52 -14.94 -15.26
N GLY A 224 7.69 -14.52 -16.22
CA GLY A 224 6.31 -14.94 -16.37
C GLY A 224 5.49 -14.80 -15.08
N VAL A 225 4.64 -15.80 -14.81
CA VAL A 225 3.71 -15.79 -13.67
C VAL A 225 4.44 -15.70 -12.32
N LEU A 226 5.65 -16.23 -12.20
CA LEU A 226 6.41 -16.18 -10.95
C LEU A 226 6.86 -14.74 -10.64
N GLY A 227 7.33 -14.01 -11.65
CA GLY A 227 7.65 -12.58 -11.53
C GLY A 227 6.42 -11.71 -11.27
N GLU A 228 5.29 -12.03 -11.90
CA GLU A 228 4.00 -11.34 -11.69
C GLU A 228 3.50 -11.50 -10.26
N LEU A 229 3.49 -12.73 -9.73
CA LEU A 229 3.02 -13.02 -8.37
C LEU A 229 3.88 -12.35 -7.30
N VAL A 230 5.21 -12.38 -7.45
CA VAL A 230 6.12 -11.67 -6.53
C VAL A 230 5.88 -10.16 -6.60
N THR A 231 5.73 -9.62 -7.80
CA THR A 231 5.43 -8.19 -8.02
C THR A 231 4.11 -7.76 -7.38
N GLN A 232 3.07 -8.60 -7.45
CA GLN A 232 1.77 -8.34 -6.84
C GLN A 232 1.83 -8.46 -5.31
N ALA A 233 2.56 -9.44 -4.78
CA ALA A 233 2.74 -9.64 -3.35
C ALA A 233 3.45 -8.46 -2.69
N ASP A 234 4.51 -7.95 -3.32
CA ASP A 234 5.22 -6.73 -2.91
C ASP A 234 4.28 -5.52 -2.83
N ARG A 235 3.44 -5.29 -3.85
CA ARG A 235 2.44 -4.21 -3.83
C ARG A 235 1.43 -4.38 -2.69
N ALA A 236 0.97 -5.61 -2.45
CA ALA A 236 -0.04 -5.89 -1.44
C ALA A 236 0.48 -5.61 -0.02
N SER A 237 1.73 -5.97 0.28
CA SER A 237 2.39 -5.68 1.56
C SER A 237 2.50 -4.16 1.80
N VAL A 238 2.95 -3.38 0.79
CA VAL A 238 3.03 -1.91 0.89
C VAL A 238 1.64 -1.26 1.07
N ALA A 239 0.64 -1.73 0.33
CA ALA A 239 -0.71 -1.17 0.37
C ALA A 239 -1.40 -1.36 1.74
N GLN A 240 -1.20 -2.53 2.36
CA GLN A 240 -1.78 -2.85 3.65
C GLN A 240 -1.25 -1.95 4.77
N GLU A 241 0.07 -1.68 4.80
CA GLU A 241 0.66 -0.80 5.83
C GLU A 241 0.27 0.68 5.63
N LEU A 242 -0.06 1.10 4.40
CA LEU A 242 -0.59 2.44 4.10
C LEU A 242 -2.08 2.61 4.41
N GLY A 243 -2.76 1.55 4.87
CA GLY A 243 -4.21 1.55 5.12
C GLY A 243 -5.05 1.56 3.82
N GLY A 244 -4.47 1.14 2.71
CA GLY A 244 -5.15 0.94 1.43
C GLY A 244 -5.75 -0.46 1.29
N ASP A 245 -6.76 -0.61 0.42
CA ASP A 245 -7.36 -1.91 0.09
C ASP A 245 -6.43 -2.69 -0.87
N PRO A 246 -5.84 -3.83 -0.45
CA PRO A 246 -4.91 -4.61 -1.26
C PRO A 246 -5.53 -5.10 -2.57
N ALA A 247 -6.83 -5.42 -2.58
CA ALA A 247 -7.53 -5.93 -3.76
C ALA A 247 -7.62 -4.88 -4.87
N ARG A 248 -7.75 -3.59 -4.50
CA ARG A 248 -7.80 -2.47 -5.45
C ARG A 248 -6.43 -2.10 -6.03
N VAL A 249 -5.35 -2.27 -5.26
CA VAL A 249 -3.98 -1.98 -5.73
C VAL A 249 -3.45 -3.09 -6.65
N MET A 250 -3.83 -4.35 -6.42
CA MET A 250 -3.47 -5.48 -7.28
C MET A 250 -3.96 -5.34 -8.72
N ALA A 251 -5.07 -4.62 -8.96
CA ALA A 251 -5.62 -4.37 -10.29
C ALA A 251 -4.87 -3.27 -11.08
N ALA A 252 -3.96 -2.51 -10.45
CA ALA A 252 -3.27 -1.38 -11.08
C ALA A 252 -1.84 -1.77 -11.53
N PRO A 253 -1.48 -1.70 -12.83
CA PRO A 253 -0.12 -2.03 -13.31
C PRO A 253 0.97 -1.04 -12.79
N LYS A 254 2.16 -1.55 -12.37
CA LYS A 254 3.34 -0.76 -11.88
C LYS A 254 3.74 0.37 -12.83
N HIS A 255 3.57 0.18 -14.15
CA HIS A 255 3.92 1.17 -15.17
C HIS A 255 2.80 2.14 -15.51
N ALA A 256 1.58 2.00 -14.97
CA ALA A 256 0.47 2.89 -15.30
C ALA A 256 0.66 4.25 -14.61
N LEU A 257 0.97 4.27 -13.32
CA LEU A 257 1.13 5.53 -12.59
C LEU A 257 2.38 6.29 -13.03
N GLN A 258 3.51 5.62 -13.21
CA GLN A 258 4.75 6.23 -13.72
C GLN A 258 4.55 6.85 -15.12
N ARG A 259 3.93 6.11 -16.05
CA ARG A 259 3.62 6.64 -17.39
C ARG A 259 2.65 7.81 -17.31
N LYS A 260 1.57 7.69 -16.53
CA LYS A 260 0.59 8.76 -16.34
C LYS A 260 1.19 10.02 -15.72
N LEU A 261 2.07 9.89 -14.73
CA LEU A 261 2.80 11.01 -14.13
C LEU A 261 3.70 11.70 -15.15
N LEU A 262 4.43 10.93 -15.96
CA LEU A 262 5.31 11.48 -17.00
C LEU A 262 4.53 12.12 -18.16
N GLU A 263 3.45 11.49 -18.61
CA GLU A 263 2.53 12.01 -19.63
C GLU A 263 1.85 13.30 -19.14
N GLY A 264 1.34 13.30 -17.91
CA GLY A 264 0.77 14.49 -17.28
C GLY A 264 1.81 15.62 -17.16
N LEU A 265 3.04 15.30 -16.77
CA LEU A 265 4.11 16.29 -16.68
C LEU A 265 4.50 16.87 -18.06
N ARG A 266 4.56 16.02 -19.10
CA ARG A 266 4.79 16.45 -20.49
C ARG A 266 3.66 17.35 -21.00
N PHE A 267 2.40 16.98 -20.72
CA PHE A 267 1.24 17.81 -21.05
C PHE A 267 1.34 19.18 -20.38
N LEU A 268 1.61 19.21 -19.07
CA LEU A 268 1.74 20.47 -18.33
C LEU A 268 2.85 21.35 -18.88
N LEU A 269 4.01 20.78 -19.23
CA LEU A 269 5.13 21.54 -19.78
C LEU A 269 4.87 22.07 -21.20
N LYS A 270 3.92 21.47 -21.92
CA LYS A 270 3.52 21.89 -23.25
C LYS A 270 2.41 22.94 -23.23
N GLU A 271 1.40 22.75 -22.38
CA GLU A 271 0.14 23.50 -22.46
C GLU A 271 -0.09 24.48 -21.28
N GLU A 272 0.48 24.22 -20.09
CA GLU A 272 0.10 24.96 -18.86
C GLU A 272 1.24 25.67 -18.11
N LEU A 273 2.46 25.14 -18.15
CA LEU A 273 3.60 25.66 -17.40
C LEU A 273 4.40 26.62 -18.28
N ARG A 274 4.62 27.83 -17.77
CA ARG A 274 5.42 28.84 -18.48
C ARG A 274 6.88 28.73 -18.09
N LEU A 275 7.73 28.32 -19.03
CA LEU A 275 9.18 28.21 -18.85
C LEU A 275 9.90 29.50 -19.26
N ASN A 276 11.06 29.74 -18.66
CA ASN A 276 12.05 30.76 -19.03
C ASN A 276 11.50 32.20 -19.14
N GLN A 277 10.48 32.54 -18.37
CA GLN A 277 9.92 33.89 -18.39
C GLN A 277 10.92 34.90 -17.77
N PRO A 278 10.90 36.17 -18.22
CA PRO A 278 11.82 37.21 -17.72
C PRO A 278 11.64 37.55 -16.22
N GLN A 279 10.53 37.13 -15.62
CA GLN A 279 10.19 37.34 -14.20
C GLN A 279 9.80 35.99 -13.54
N ALA A 280 8.72 35.94 -12.73
CA ALA A 280 8.25 34.70 -12.13
C ALA A 280 7.81 33.70 -13.21
N SER A 281 8.45 32.54 -13.24
CA SER A 281 8.21 31.43 -14.18
C SER A 281 7.79 30.19 -13.39
N ASP A 282 7.08 29.27 -14.05
CA ASP A 282 6.78 27.96 -13.46
C ASP A 282 8.00 27.03 -13.48
N GLY A 283 9.00 27.35 -14.31
CA GLY A 283 10.27 26.65 -14.34
C GLY A 283 11.31 27.29 -15.27
N TRP A 284 12.54 26.81 -15.17
CA TRP A 284 13.69 27.25 -15.95
C TRP A 284 14.45 26.06 -16.52
N LEU A 285 14.72 26.09 -17.82
CA LEU A 285 15.48 25.05 -18.52
C LEU A 285 16.91 25.54 -18.72
N THR A 286 17.89 24.94 -18.07
CA THR A 286 19.32 25.17 -18.36
C THR A 286 19.81 24.14 -19.39
N GLN A 287 21.09 24.19 -19.78
CA GLN A 287 21.68 23.18 -20.68
C GLN A 287 21.59 21.77 -20.09
N ASP A 288 21.75 21.63 -18.77
CA ASP A 288 21.90 20.33 -18.12
C ASP A 288 20.67 19.85 -17.34
N ALA A 289 19.73 20.75 -17.02
CA ALA A 289 18.61 20.42 -16.14
C ALA A 289 17.35 21.27 -16.41
N LEU A 290 16.19 20.67 -16.17
CA LEU A 290 14.92 21.36 -16.05
C LEU A 290 14.62 21.60 -14.57
N TRP A 291 14.36 22.85 -14.20
CA TRP A 291 14.05 23.27 -12.84
C TRP A 291 12.60 23.73 -12.75
N LEU A 292 11.75 23.04 -11.97
CA LEU A 292 10.32 23.35 -11.86
C LEU A 292 9.98 23.80 -10.44
N VAL A 293 9.14 24.82 -10.29
CA VAL A 293 8.66 25.26 -8.97
C VAL A 293 7.85 24.14 -8.32
N SER A 294 8.35 23.63 -7.19
CA SER A 294 7.91 22.35 -6.62
C SER A 294 6.43 22.31 -6.25
N LYS A 295 5.93 23.37 -5.61
CA LYS A 295 4.51 23.49 -5.26
C LYS A 295 3.63 23.57 -6.51
N THR A 296 3.97 24.45 -7.45
CA THR A 296 3.18 24.71 -8.65
C THR A 296 3.03 23.46 -9.52
N VAL A 297 4.14 22.78 -9.81
CA VAL A 297 4.11 21.57 -10.64
C VAL A 297 3.34 20.44 -9.96
N SER A 298 3.45 20.29 -8.63
CA SER A 298 2.73 19.24 -7.92
C SER A 298 1.24 19.48 -7.86
N ASP A 299 0.82 20.71 -7.57
CA ASP A 299 -0.60 21.06 -7.50
C ASP A 299 -1.26 20.89 -8.88
N LYS A 300 -0.62 21.39 -9.95
CA LYS A 300 -1.11 21.23 -11.34
C LYS A 300 -1.11 19.77 -11.80
N LEU A 301 -0.05 19.01 -11.53
CA LEU A 301 0.05 17.59 -11.90
C LEU A 301 -1.02 16.76 -11.20
N ARG A 302 -1.25 17.03 -9.91
CA ARG A 302 -2.31 16.35 -9.16
C ARG A 302 -3.69 16.68 -9.71
N ALA A 303 -3.96 17.96 -9.99
CA ALA A 303 -5.23 18.39 -10.57
C ALA A 303 -5.48 17.76 -11.95
N HIS A 304 -4.46 17.72 -12.82
CA HIS A 304 -4.54 17.12 -14.15
C HIS A 304 -4.82 15.61 -14.11
N LEU A 305 -4.15 14.89 -13.23
CA LEU A 305 -4.37 13.44 -13.12
C LEU A 305 -5.74 13.12 -12.50
N LEU A 306 -6.20 13.93 -11.53
CA LEU A 306 -7.53 13.78 -10.93
C LEU A 306 -8.65 14.07 -11.94
N SER A 307 -8.48 15.06 -12.83
CA SER A 307 -9.48 15.38 -13.85
C SER A 307 -9.61 14.29 -14.92
N GLN A 308 -8.57 13.47 -15.12
CA GLN A 308 -8.57 12.29 -15.97
C GLN A 308 -9.15 11.04 -15.28
N GLY A 309 -9.66 11.17 -14.05
CA GLY A 309 -10.22 10.04 -13.30
C GLY A 309 -9.19 8.99 -12.90
N ILE A 310 -7.92 9.37 -12.80
CA ILE A 310 -6.84 8.46 -12.38
C ILE A 310 -6.91 8.31 -10.86
N GLU A 311 -7.22 7.11 -10.39
CA GLU A 311 -7.20 6.77 -8.96
C GLU A 311 -5.77 6.42 -8.49
N GLY A 312 -5.48 6.61 -7.20
CA GLY A 312 -4.16 6.31 -6.60
C GLY A 312 -3.14 7.45 -6.64
N ILE A 313 -3.58 8.67 -6.95
CA ILE A 313 -2.70 9.86 -6.93
C ILE A 313 -2.43 10.26 -5.47
N PRO A 314 -1.16 10.56 -5.10
CA PRO A 314 -0.85 10.97 -3.74
C PRO A 314 -1.60 12.24 -3.31
N SER A 315 -2.17 12.22 -2.11
CA SER A 315 -3.03 13.29 -1.59
C SER A 315 -2.29 14.57 -1.15
N SER A 316 -0.95 14.54 -1.09
CA SER A 316 -0.12 15.67 -0.66
C SER A 316 1.05 15.90 -1.62
N ASN A 317 1.54 17.15 -1.70
CA ASN A 317 2.67 17.51 -2.57
C ASN A 317 3.96 16.78 -2.15
N THR A 318 4.16 16.57 -0.85
CA THR A 318 5.29 15.79 -0.34
C THR A 318 5.26 14.36 -0.87
N ALA A 319 4.09 13.73 -0.92
CA ALA A 319 3.96 12.38 -1.44
C ALA A 319 4.14 12.32 -2.96
N VAL A 320 3.72 13.37 -3.70
CA VAL A 320 4.03 13.50 -5.15
C VAL A 320 5.54 13.60 -5.39
N PHE A 321 6.26 14.38 -4.58
CA PHE A 321 7.73 14.49 -4.70
C PHE A 321 8.43 13.15 -4.53
N ASN A 322 8.03 12.39 -3.50
CA ASN A 322 8.62 11.08 -3.22
C ASN A 322 8.34 10.11 -4.37
N VAL A 323 7.11 10.04 -4.86
CA VAL A 323 6.76 9.17 -5.99
C VAL A 323 7.55 9.52 -7.26
N LEU A 324 7.74 10.80 -7.56
CA LEU A 324 8.58 11.22 -8.70
C LEU A 324 10.06 10.87 -8.50
N GLN A 325 10.57 10.93 -7.27
CA GLN A 325 11.94 10.53 -6.91
C GLN A 325 12.13 9.00 -6.98
N ASP A 326 11.21 8.22 -6.41
CA ASP A 326 11.22 6.75 -6.38
C ASP A 326 11.19 6.15 -7.79
N HIS A 327 10.49 6.82 -8.71
CA HIS A 327 10.45 6.43 -10.12
C HIS A 327 11.62 6.97 -10.96
N GLY A 328 12.61 7.62 -10.33
CA GLY A 328 13.81 8.14 -11.00
C GLY A 328 13.55 9.29 -11.96
N MET A 329 12.44 10.02 -11.81
CA MET A 329 12.12 11.18 -12.66
C MET A 329 12.81 12.45 -12.18
N LEU A 330 13.23 12.50 -10.91
CA LEU A 330 13.92 13.64 -10.31
C LEU A 330 15.41 13.38 -10.14
N GLN A 331 16.22 14.42 -10.33
CA GLN A 331 17.61 14.49 -9.93
C GLN A 331 17.67 14.97 -8.48
N PRO A 332 18.03 14.12 -7.51
CA PRO A 332 17.98 14.47 -6.09
C PRO A 332 19.11 15.43 -5.69
N THR A 333 18.91 16.14 -4.57
CA THR A 333 19.98 16.95 -3.96
C THR A 333 21.12 16.07 -3.45
N VAL A 334 22.23 16.71 -3.05
CA VAL A 334 23.37 16.04 -2.38
C VAL A 334 22.98 15.31 -1.08
N ASP A 335 21.83 15.68 -0.48
CA ASP A 335 21.26 15.06 0.71
C ASP A 335 20.15 14.03 0.38
N ASP A 336 20.08 13.58 -0.88
CA ASP A 336 19.06 12.67 -1.42
C ASP A 336 17.60 13.14 -1.24
N LYS A 337 17.37 14.46 -1.36
CA LYS A 337 16.01 15.04 -1.28
C LYS A 337 15.53 15.47 -2.66
N ALA A 338 14.23 15.32 -2.90
CA ALA A 338 13.57 15.79 -4.12
C ALA A 338 13.65 17.32 -4.33
N ILE A 339 13.69 18.11 -3.24
CA ILE A 339 13.55 19.57 -3.29
C ILE A 339 14.91 20.27 -3.22
N TRP A 340 15.21 21.04 -4.26
CA TRP A 340 16.33 21.96 -4.33
C TRP A 340 15.93 23.35 -3.84
N LYS A 341 16.85 24.06 -3.19
CA LYS A 341 16.72 25.50 -2.93
C LYS A 341 17.74 26.23 -3.80
N ALA A 342 17.27 27.04 -4.75
CA ALA A 342 18.14 27.75 -5.67
C ALA A 342 17.71 29.20 -5.86
N VAL A 343 18.69 30.06 -6.09
CA VAL A 343 18.51 31.45 -6.50
C VAL A 343 18.50 31.48 -8.02
N ILE A 344 17.42 32.02 -8.59
CA ILE A 344 17.31 32.28 -10.03
C ILE A 344 17.60 33.75 -10.25
N THR A 345 18.52 34.06 -11.15
CA THR A 345 18.85 35.45 -11.54
C THR A 345 18.62 35.61 -13.04
N SER A 346 17.70 36.50 -13.43
CA SER A 346 17.45 36.84 -14.83
C SER A 346 18.50 37.82 -15.35
N GLU A 347 18.60 37.93 -16.67
CA GLU A 347 19.52 38.85 -17.34
C GLU A 347 19.26 40.32 -16.98
N GLY A 348 18.00 40.67 -16.67
CA GLY A 348 17.59 42.01 -16.22
C GLY A 348 17.87 42.31 -14.74
N GLY A 349 18.64 41.45 -14.04
CA GLY A 349 19.03 41.67 -12.65
C GLY A 349 18.00 41.28 -11.60
N TRP A 350 16.83 40.75 -11.99
CA TRP A 350 15.86 40.21 -11.04
C TRP A 350 16.37 38.90 -10.45
N SER A 351 16.33 38.77 -9.13
CA SER A 351 16.84 37.60 -8.42
C SER A 351 15.90 37.17 -7.30
N HIS A 352 15.56 35.88 -7.24
CA HIS A 352 14.68 35.35 -6.20
C HIS A 352 15.01 33.89 -5.86
N THR A 353 14.74 33.50 -4.62
CA THR A 353 15.00 32.13 -4.13
C THR A 353 13.75 31.26 -4.25
N PHE A 354 13.88 30.09 -4.87
CA PHE A 354 12.77 29.15 -5.06
C PHE A 354 13.07 27.79 -4.45
N THR A 355 12.00 27.02 -4.23
CA THR A 355 12.07 25.58 -4.00
C THR A 355 11.69 24.86 -5.30
N LEU A 356 12.59 24.03 -5.80
CA LEU A 356 12.55 23.51 -7.16
C LEU A 356 12.67 21.99 -7.17
N LEU A 357 12.02 21.36 -8.13
CA LEU A 357 12.34 20.00 -8.57
C LEU A 357 13.31 20.09 -9.74
N ARG A 358 14.28 19.20 -9.77
CA ARG A 358 15.29 19.14 -10.84
C ARG A 358 15.07 17.87 -11.65
N LEU A 359 14.98 17.96 -12.97
CA LEU A 359 14.75 16.84 -13.87
C LEU A 359 15.77 16.83 -15.00
N ALA A 360 16.06 15.64 -15.52
CA ALA A 360 16.81 15.49 -16.76
C ALA A 360 15.94 15.93 -17.95
N PRO A 361 16.38 16.87 -18.80
CA PRO A 361 15.60 17.37 -19.93
C PRO A 361 15.16 16.26 -20.91
N ALA A 362 16.00 15.23 -21.07
CA ALA A 362 15.73 14.06 -21.91
C ALA A 362 14.53 13.21 -21.46
N LEU A 363 14.05 13.38 -20.22
CA LEU A 363 12.81 12.74 -19.76
C LEU A 363 11.58 13.37 -20.41
N ILE A 364 11.66 14.67 -20.76
CA ILE A 364 10.53 15.44 -21.25
C ILE A 364 10.57 15.59 -22.77
N TRP A 365 11.71 15.99 -23.33
CA TRP A 365 11.86 16.31 -24.76
C TRP A 365 12.93 15.46 -25.44
N GLU A 366 12.71 15.16 -26.70
CA GLU A 366 13.78 14.74 -27.62
C GLU A 366 14.65 15.95 -27.99
N SER A 367 15.92 15.71 -28.37
CA SER A 367 16.89 16.79 -28.61
C SER A 367 16.44 17.84 -29.64
N ALA A 368 15.59 17.46 -30.60
CA ALA A 368 15.07 18.35 -31.65
C ALA A 368 13.86 19.19 -31.21
N GLU A 369 13.15 18.80 -30.16
CA GLU A 369 11.91 19.45 -29.68
C GLU A 369 12.14 20.31 -28.44
N ARG A 370 13.39 20.45 -28.02
CA ARG A 370 13.77 21.09 -26.77
C ARG A 370 13.70 22.62 -26.88
N PRO A 371 13.01 23.32 -25.95
CA PRO A 371 13.00 24.78 -25.90
C PRO A 371 14.41 25.39 -25.70
N PRO A 372 14.63 26.65 -26.09
CA PRO A 372 15.92 27.32 -25.88
C PRO A 372 16.25 27.41 -24.38
N PRO A 373 17.53 27.27 -23.98
CA PRO A 373 17.92 27.37 -22.59
C PRO A 373 17.70 28.78 -22.04
N PHE A 374 17.43 28.87 -20.75
CA PHE A 374 17.29 30.11 -20.01
C PHE A 374 18.61 30.90 -20.05
N SER A 375 18.52 32.18 -20.45
CA SER A 375 19.68 33.09 -20.56
C SER A 375 20.21 33.57 -19.20
N GLY A 376 19.46 33.38 -18.11
CA GLY A 376 19.88 33.72 -16.76
C GLY A 376 20.68 32.61 -16.05
N THR A 377 20.92 32.77 -14.75
CA THR A 377 21.68 31.80 -13.95
C THR A 377 20.84 31.15 -12.86
N VAL A 378 21.09 29.86 -12.60
CA VAL A 378 20.50 29.09 -11.50
C VAL A 378 21.63 28.69 -10.55
N LYS A 379 21.62 29.23 -9.33
CA LYS A 379 22.63 28.93 -8.30
C LYS A 379 22.02 28.21 -7.11
N VAL A 380 22.46 26.99 -6.84
CA VAL A 380 21.99 26.20 -5.68
C VAL A 380 22.55 26.78 -4.39
N VAL A 381 21.68 26.98 -3.40
CA VAL A 381 22.09 27.42 -2.06
C VAL A 381 22.57 26.20 -1.29
N GLN A 382 23.90 26.04 -1.15
CA GLN A 382 24.47 25.04 -0.25
C GLN A 382 24.38 25.56 1.19
N LYS A 383 24.02 24.68 2.12
CA LYS A 383 23.86 25.02 3.53
C LYS A 383 25.25 25.06 4.19
N GLU A 384 25.99 26.16 4.00
CA GLU A 384 27.21 26.41 4.77
C GLU A 384 26.86 26.68 6.24
N ALA A 385 27.52 25.95 7.14
CA ALA A 385 27.52 26.23 8.56
C ALA A 385 28.54 27.35 8.84
N VAL A 386 28.08 28.57 9.11
CA VAL A 386 28.91 29.66 9.67
C VAL A 386 27.99 30.50 10.58
N SER A 387 28.10 30.32 11.89
CA SER A 387 28.88 31.15 12.83
C SER A 387 28.40 32.59 12.93
N ALA A 388 27.95 32.94 14.13
CA ALA A 388 27.52 34.27 14.50
C ALA A 388 28.67 35.28 14.32
N THR A 389 28.45 36.30 13.51
CA THR A 389 29.10 37.60 13.69
C THR A 389 28.10 38.71 13.42
N ALA A 390 27.89 39.51 14.45
CA ALA A 390 27.09 40.72 14.40
C ALA A 390 27.80 41.76 13.50
N GLY A 391 27.05 42.33 12.56
CA GLY A 391 27.44 43.49 11.77
C GLY A 391 26.20 44.34 11.53
N ARG A 392 26.21 45.54 12.11
CA ARG A 392 25.11 46.49 12.26
C ARG A 392 24.90 47.34 10.98
N SER A 393 23.70 47.94 10.88
CA SER A 393 23.29 49.12 10.08
C SER A 393 22.49 48.78 8.81
N THR A 394 21.37 49.41 8.44
CA THR A 394 20.47 50.45 8.99
C THR A 394 19.26 50.51 8.04
N SER A 395 18.03 50.53 8.54
CA SER A 395 16.84 50.94 7.78
C SER A 395 16.17 52.11 8.52
N PRO A 396 15.75 53.18 7.84
CA PRO A 396 15.07 54.30 8.48
C PRO A 396 13.59 54.01 8.73
N SER A 397 13.13 54.62 9.81
CA SER A 397 11.82 54.56 10.44
C SER A 397 10.67 55.11 9.59
N GLY A 398 9.46 54.66 9.93
CA GLY A 398 8.19 55.33 9.65
C GLY A 398 7.13 54.87 10.65
N GLU A 399 7.02 55.64 11.74
CA GLU A 399 5.86 55.95 12.61
C GLU A 399 4.68 54.95 12.69
N ALA A 400 4.42 54.34 13.86
CA ALA A 400 3.58 54.84 14.98
C ALA A 400 2.07 54.81 14.64
N ALA A 401 1.21 54.06 15.35
CA ALA A 401 0.95 54.23 16.77
C ALA A 401 0.54 52.94 17.51
N ALA A 402 0.96 52.92 18.80
CA ALA A 402 0.71 51.93 19.85
C ALA A 402 -0.74 51.99 20.38
N MET A 403 -1.24 51.00 21.14
CA MET A 403 -1.06 50.80 22.59
C MET A 403 -2.03 49.64 22.99
N THR A 404 -1.87 48.77 24.00
CA THR A 404 -0.91 48.55 25.08
C THR A 404 -1.29 47.22 25.79
N VAL A 405 -0.27 46.42 26.13
CA VAL A 405 0.03 45.84 27.47
C VAL A 405 -1.00 44.93 28.16
N ASN A 406 -0.66 43.63 28.33
CA ASN A 406 -0.27 43.08 29.64
C ASN A 406 0.12 41.58 29.63
N GLY A 407 1.26 41.26 30.25
CA GLY A 407 1.27 40.34 31.40
C GLY A 407 1.45 38.82 31.23
N ARG A 408 2.68 38.39 30.92
CA ARG A 408 3.50 37.36 31.63
C ARG A 408 2.96 35.90 31.84
N PRO A 409 3.83 34.93 32.24
CA PRO A 409 4.00 33.65 31.56
C PRO A 409 3.42 32.48 32.36
N SER A 410 3.18 31.34 31.70
CA SER A 410 3.05 30.07 32.44
C SER A 410 3.67 28.90 31.67
N SER A 411 4.63 28.30 32.35
CA SER A 411 5.35 27.07 32.08
C SER A 411 4.50 25.83 32.39
N ALA A 412 4.50 24.83 31.51
CA ALA A 412 4.32 23.41 31.84
C ALA A 412 4.70 22.54 30.61
N PRO A 413 4.86 21.21 30.72
CA PRO A 413 6.16 20.57 30.78
C PRO A 413 6.46 19.65 29.58
N VAL A 414 7.71 19.22 29.50
CA VAL A 414 8.22 18.13 28.66
C VAL A 414 7.85 16.78 29.28
N ILE A 415 7.84 15.72 28.43
CA ILE A 415 8.01 14.26 28.68
C ILE A 415 6.76 13.45 28.24
N PRO A 416 6.87 12.24 27.63
CA PRO A 416 7.85 11.69 26.68
C PRO A 416 7.19 11.07 25.43
N ALA A 417 8.03 10.65 24.48
CA ALA A 417 7.66 9.74 23.41
C ALA A 417 7.07 8.42 23.96
N ALA A 418 5.86 8.08 23.52
CA ALA A 418 5.26 6.76 23.71
C ALA A 418 5.37 5.98 22.40
N THR A 419 5.95 4.79 22.55
CA THR A 419 6.20 3.74 21.59
C THR A 419 4.95 3.19 20.91
N ALA A 420 5.17 2.71 19.69
CA ALA A 420 4.32 1.94 18.80
C ALA A 420 3.20 1.08 19.42
N ALA A 421 2.02 1.16 18.79
CA ALA A 421 1.08 0.06 18.67
C ALA A 421 0.34 0.21 17.33
N SER A 422 0.81 -0.51 16.31
CA SER A 422 0.09 -0.74 15.05
C SER A 422 0.24 -2.22 14.73
N ALA A 423 -0.65 -3.04 15.31
CA ALA A 423 -0.67 -4.48 15.11
C ALA A 423 -1.97 -5.00 14.44
N ASP A 424 -2.96 -4.15 14.18
CA ASP A 424 -4.32 -4.63 13.85
C ASP A 424 -4.67 -4.63 12.35
N GLY A 425 -3.76 -4.24 11.45
CA GLY A 425 -4.03 -4.24 10.00
C GLY A 425 -3.85 -5.59 9.30
N LEU A 426 -3.13 -6.53 9.95
CA LEU A 426 -2.82 -7.84 9.38
C LEU A 426 -3.94 -8.85 9.63
N ASP A 427 -4.65 -8.72 10.76
CA ASP A 427 -5.69 -9.64 11.19
C ASP A 427 -6.96 -9.56 10.33
N ASP A 428 -7.46 -8.33 10.13
CA ASP A 428 -8.67 -8.03 9.34
C ASP A 428 -8.55 -8.46 7.85
N LEU A 429 -7.35 -8.76 7.34
CA LEU A 429 -7.10 -9.17 5.94
C LEU A 429 -6.64 -10.63 5.79
N LEU A 430 -6.24 -11.29 6.88
CA LEU A 430 -5.89 -12.72 6.88
C LEU A 430 -7.11 -13.57 7.25
N GLU A 431 -8.02 -13.05 8.07
CA GLU A 431 -9.33 -13.67 8.35
C GLU A 431 -10.35 -13.49 7.21
N LEU A 432 -10.29 -12.38 6.45
CA LEU A 432 -11.26 -12.08 5.38
C LEU A 432 -11.12 -12.99 4.13
N PHE A 433 -10.09 -13.82 4.06
CA PHE A 433 -9.82 -14.71 2.92
C PHE A 433 -9.65 -16.18 3.30
N THR A 434 -9.93 -16.57 4.55
CA THR A 434 -10.19 -17.97 4.88
C THR A 434 -11.66 -18.26 4.62
N SER A 435 -11.98 -18.85 3.47
CA SER A 435 -13.30 -19.46 3.27
C SER A 435 -13.47 -20.64 4.25
N PRO A 436 -14.61 -20.77 4.94
CA PRO A 436 -14.90 -21.95 5.72
C PRO A 436 -15.43 -23.03 4.76
N ASP A 437 -14.52 -23.79 4.14
CA ASP A 437 -14.88 -25.08 3.54
C ASP A 437 -13.70 -26.04 3.71
N ASN A 438 -13.70 -26.71 4.86
CA ASN A 438 -13.19 -28.08 5.02
C ASN A 438 -13.66 -28.61 6.38
N ALA A 439 -14.90 -29.10 6.40
CA ALA A 439 -15.35 -29.96 7.48
C ALA A 439 -14.53 -31.26 7.45
N HIS A 440 -13.90 -31.55 8.58
CA HIS A 440 -13.11 -32.75 8.84
C HIS A 440 -13.82 -34.05 8.45
N ILE A 441 -13.31 -34.77 7.44
CA ILE A 441 -13.54 -36.22 7.32
C ILE A 441 -12.42 -36.91 8.09
N ARG A 442 -12.79 -37.51 9.22
CA ARG A 442 -11.93 -38.36 10.03
C ARG A 442 -12.14 -39.81 9.56
N PRO A 443 -11.11 -40.58 9.15
CA PRO A 443 -11.29 -41.97 8.76
C PRO A 443 -11.36 -42.88 10.00
N SER A 444 -12.30 -43.82 9.98
CA SER A 444 -12.40 -44.96 10.92
C SER A 444 -11.92 -46.25 10.21
N PRO A 445 -11.40 -47.26 10.93
CA PRO A 445 -10.69 -48.41 10.36
C PRO A 445 -11.61 -49.51 9.79
N PRO A 446 -11.08 -50.47 9.00
CA PRO A 446 -11.88 -51.39 8.20
C PRO A 446 -12.24 -52.69 8.93
N GLY A 447 -13.35 -53.31 8.54
CA GLY A 447 -13.76 -54.63 9.02
C GLY A 447 -14.89 -55.28 8.22
N ASN A 448 -14.49 -56.13 7.26
CA ASN A 448 -15.09 -57.39 6.77
C ASN A 448 -16.48 -57.48 6.07
N ASN A 449 -16.37 -58.07 4.86
CA ASN A 449 -17.16 -59.15 4.25
C ASN A 449 -18.45 -58.82 3.46
N GLU A 450 -18.27 -58.71 2.13
CA GLU A 450 -18.76 -59.63 1.06
C GLU A 450 -20.26 -59.99 0.87
N PRO A 451 -20.68 -60.41 -0.36
CA PRO A 451 -21.78 -59.79 -1.11
C PRO A 451 -22.88 -60.76 -1.59
N LYS A 452 -24.01 -60.24 -2.13
CA LYS A 452 -24.90 -60.91 -3.12
C LYS A 452 -25.61 -59.83 -3.97
N GLN A 453 -25.38 -59.74 -5.30
CA GLN A 453 -26.13 -60.36 -6.43
C GLN A 453 -27.65 -60.04 -6.42
N ALA A 454 -28.38 -59.77 -7.50
CA ALA A 454 -28.16 -59.50 -8.93
C ALA A 454 -29.56 -59.27 -9.60
N LEU A 455 -29.63 -58.50 -10.72
CA LEU A 455 -30.60 -58.57 -11.86
C LEU A 455 -32.13 -58.34 -11.58
N VAL A 456 -33.07 -57.91 -12.45
CA VAL A 456 -33.18 -57.58 -13.89
C VAL A 456 -34.58 -56.97 -14.21
N GLN A 457 -34.60 -55.99 -15.14
CA GLN A 457 -35.55 -55.61 -16.24
C GLN A 457 -37.07 -55.34 -16.10
N GLN A 458 -37.47 -54.29 -16.87
CA GLN A 458 -38.62 -54.08 -17.81
C GLN A 458 -40.09 -54.24 -17.30
N GLU A 459 -41.13 -53.53 -17.74
CA GLU A 459 -41.40 -52.70 -18.93
C GLU A 459 -42.70 -51.85 -18.75
N SER A 460 -42.76 -50.71 -19.45
CA SER A 460 -43.89 -49.96 -20.06
C SER A 460 -45.32 -49.95 -19.47
N ASP A 461 -45.89 -48.74 -19.30
CA ASP A 461 -46.99 -48.27 -20.17
C ASP A 461 -47.15 -46.72 -20.12
N ALA A 462 -47.53 -46.11 -21.24
CA ALA A 462 -47.78 -44.67 -21.38
C ALA A 462 -49.15 -44.43 -22.04
N PRO A 463 -49.78 -43.26 -21.82
CA PRO A 463 -50.03 -42.44 -23.01
C PRO A 463 -49.84 -40.92 -22.85
N ALA A 464 -49.24 -40.38 -23.90
CA ALA A 464 -49.19 -39.03 -24.48
C ALA A 464 -49.90 -37.81 -23.82
N THR A 465 -49.11 -36.74 -23.66
CA THR A 465 -49.43 -35.35 -24.11
C THR A 465 -48.12 -34.58 -24.29
N SER A 466 -47.98 -33.82 -25.39
CA SER A 466 -46.80 -33.00 -25.74
C SER A 466 -47.15 -31.50 -25.72
N PRO A 467 -46.21 -30.56 -25.90
CA PRO A 467 -44.88 -30.40 -25.32
C PRO A 467 -44.76 -29.04 -24.60
N ALA A 468 -44.08 -28.96 -23.45
CA ALA A 468 -43.75 -27.67 -22.84
C ALA A 468 -42.34 -27.71 -22.24
N SER A 469 -41.53 -26.75 -22.67
CA SER A 469 -40.12 -26.55 -22.37
C SER A 469 -39.83 -26.57 -20.87
N ALA A 470 -39.03 -27.54 -20.42
CA ALA A 470 -38.52 -27.60 -19.06
C ALA A 470 -37.41 -26.55 -18.86
N SER A 471 -37.81 -25.39 -18.33
CA SER A 471 -36.92 -24.39 -17.77
C SER A 471 -36.79 -24.65 -16.28
N GLN A 472 -35.56 -25.00 -15.86
CA GLN A 472 -34.99 -24.89 -14.52
C GLN A 472 -35.91 -24.38 -13.40
N GLU A 473 -36.27 -25.28 -12.48
CA GLU A 473 -36.68 -24.91 -11.12
C GLU A 473 -35.43 -24.49 -10.32
N ARG A 474 -35.14 -23.19 -10.29
CA ARG A 474 -34.47 -22.54 -9.15
C ARG A 474 -35.55 -21.76 -8.40
N GLY A 475 -35.64 -21.98 -7.09
CA GLY A 475 -36.59 -21.28 -6.21
C GLY A 475 -36.62 -19.78 -6.50
N SER A 476 -37.81 -19.26 -6.75
CA SER A 476 -38.08 -17.87 -7.12
C SER A 476 -37.62 -16.91 -6.01
N ARG A 477 -36.42 -16.35 -6.16
CA ARG A 477 -36.00 -15.19 -5.36
C ARG A 477 -36.70 -13.97 -5.93
N PRO A 478 -37.42 -13.15 -5.13
CA PRO A 478 -38.11 -11.97 -5.63
C PRO A 478 -37.11 -11.01 -6.29
N PRO A 479 -37.51 -10.29 -7.36
CA PRO A 479 -36.62 -9.36 -8.06
C PRO A 479 -36.14 -8.27 -7.09
N PRO A 480 -34.91 -7.76 -7.27
CA PRO A 480 -34.40 -6.68 -6.42
C PRO A 480 -35.30 -5.45 -6.56
N SER A 481 -35.83 -4.96 -5.44
CA SER A 481 -36.69 -3.78 -5.34
C SER A 481 -36.37 -3.00 -4.06
N GLY A 482 -37.03 -1.85 -3.85
CA GLY A 482 -36.92 -1.12 -2.58
C GLY A 482 -37.47 -1.95 -1.41
N GLU A 483 -38.56 -2.69 -1.62
CA GLU A 483 -39.16 -3.57 -0.61
C GLU A 483 -38.25 -4.75 -0.30
N HIS A 484 -37.63 -5.33 -1.34
CA HIS A 484 -36.65 -6.38 -1.16
C HIS A 484 -35.43 -5.90 -0.35
N PHE A 485 -34.97 -4.67 -0.58
CA PHE A 485 -33.94 -4.03 0.25
C PHE A 485 -34.36 -3.93 1.71
N MET A 486 -35.60 -3.54 2.01
CA MET A 486 -36.09 -3.45 3.39
C MET A 486 -36.21 -4.83 4.07
N VAL A 487 -36.65 -5.86 3.34
CA VAL A 487 -36.69 -7.25 3.83
C VAL A 487 -35.29 -7.76 4.12
N TRP A 488 -34.36 -7.55 3.19
CA TRP A 488 -32.95 -7.90 3.34
C TRP A 488 -32.33 -7.21 4.57
N LEU A 489 -32.58 -5.91 4.74
CA LEU A 489 -32.06 -5.13 5.85
C LEU A 489 -32.50 -5.69 7.20
N ARG A 490 -33.80 -6.02 7.32
CA ARG A 490 -34.36 -6.65 8.52
C ARG A 490 -33.73 -8.02 8.78
N GLN A 491 -33.68 -8.89 7.76
CA GLN A 491 -33.09 -10.24 7.89
C GLN A 491 -31.63 -10.20 8.32
N HIS A 492 -30.85 -9.25 7.83
CA HIS A 492 -29.44 -9.11 8.17
C HIS A 492 -29.20 -8.53 9.57
N ILE A 493 -30.11 -7.69 10.06
CA ILE A 493 -30.12 -7.24 11.46
C ILE A 493 -30.49 -8.42 12.37
N ASP A 494 -31.59 -9.14 12.08
CA ASP A 494 -32.08 -10.27 12.87
C ASP A 494 -31.06 -11.41 12.95
N SER A 495 -30.38 -11.71 11.83
CA SER A 495 -29.32 -12.72 11.76
C SER A 495 -27.95 -12.23 12.26
N ARG A 496 -27.86 -11.00 12.78
CA ARG A 496 -26.63 -10.35 13.27
C ARG A 496 -25.50 -10.22 12.23
N LYS A 497 -25.84 -10.30 10.94
CA LYS A 497 -24.91 -10.02 9.82
C LYS A 497 -24.64 -8.53 9.65
N LEU A 498 -25.60 -7.68 10.03
CA LEU A 498 -25.45 -6.24 10.16
C LEU A 498 -25.40 -5.87 11.63
N ILE A 499 -24.23 -5.40 12.08
CA ILE A 499 -24.04 -4.87 13.42
C ILE A 499 -24.64 -3.46 13.47
N ILE A 500 -25.34 -3.17 14.57
CA ILE A 500 -25.95 -1.86 14.86
C ILE A 500 -25.14 -1.13 15.93
N ASN A 501 -25.09 0.20 15.88
CA ASN A 501 -24.47 1.06 16.91
C ASN A 501 -22.99 0.82 17.25
N ASP A 502 -22.28 0.08 16.41
CA ASP A 502 -20.83 -0.09 16.48
C ASP A 502 -20.08 1.00 15.68
N ALA A 503 -18.79 1.22 15.95
CA ALA A 503 -17.96 2.20 15.25
C ALA A 503 -17.89 1.98 13.72
N LYS A 504 -18.02 0.73 13.25
CA LYS A 504 -18.06 0.39 11.81
C LYS A 504 -19.47 0.03 11.31
N ALA A 505 -20.53 0.21 12.12
CA ALA A 505 -21.89 -0.14 11.74
C ALA A 505 -22.41 0.74 10.56
N LEU A 506 -23.29 0.16 9.74
CA LEU A 506 -23.97 0.87 8.63
C LEU A 506 -25.41 1.25 9.00
N VAL A 507 -25.86 0.83 10.18
CA VAL A 507 -27.17 1.09 10.75
C VAL A 507 -26.94 1.56 12.19
N HIS A 508 -27.48 2.72 12.53
CA HIS A 508 -27.44 3.25 13.89
C HIS A 508 -28.83 3.64 14.35
N THR A 509 -29.03 3.78 15.66
CA THR A 509 -30.17 4.51 16.22
C THR A 509 -29.70 5.85 16.74
N VAL A 510 -30.43 6.92 16.39
CA VAL A 510 -30.15 8.29 16.83
C VAL A 510 -31.46 9.07 16.85
N ALA A 511 -31.66 9.92 17.86
CA ALA A 511 -32.90 10.67 18.06
C ALA A 511 -34.16 9.78 17.97
N ASP A 512 -34.08 8.60 18.59
CA ASP A 512 -35.13 7.58 18.70
C ASP A 512 -35.64 7.05 17.34
N THR A 513 -34.82 7.16 16.30
CA THR A 513 -35.09 6.57 14.99
C THR A 513 -33.85 5.90 14.40
N VAL A 514 -34.02 5.19 13.28
CA VAL A 514 -32.95 4.48 12.60
C VAL A 514 -32.27 5.40 11.59
N TYR A 515 -30.93 5.42 11.65
CA TYR A 515 -30.05 6.07 10.70
C TYR A 515 -29.35 5.05 9.82
N LEU A 516 -29.57 5.16 8.51
CA LEU A 516 -29.02 4.30 7.47
C LEU A 516 -27.87 5.00 6.75
N VAL A 517 -26.65 4.50 6.90
CA VAL A 517 -25.43 5.14 6.37
C VAL A 517 -25.33 4.97 4.85
N SER A 518 -25.26 6.09 4.12
CA SER A 518 -25.10 6.12 2.66
C SER A 518 -23.70 6.63 2.28
N PRO A 519 -23.02 6.05 1.26
CA PRO A 519 -23.51 5.00 0.35
C PRO A 519 -23.33 3.57 0.85
N GLY A 520 -22.64 3.36 1.97
CA GLY A 520 -22.12 2.06 2.40
C GLY A 520 -23.18 0.96 2.53
N LEU A 521 -24.37 1.29 3.06
CA LEU A 521 -25.44 0.30 3.22
C LEU A 521 -25.99 -0.20 1.87
N PHE A 522 -26.17 0.70 0.91
CA PHE A 522 -26.68 0.36 -0.43
C PHE A 522 -25.64 -0.37 -1.27
N GLN A 523 -24.36 -0.04 -1.10
CA GLN A 523 -23.25 -0.77 -1.73
C GLN A 523 -23.21 -2.22 -1.26
N ARG A 524 -23.40 -2.46 0.05
CA ARG A 524 -23.43 -3.81 0.60
C ARG A 524 -24.60 -4.64 0.05
N TYR A 525 -25.79 -4.04 -0.05
CA TYR A 525 -26.93 -4.73 -0.67
C TYR A 525 -26.66 -5.07 -2.16
N ALA A 526 -26.09 -4.14 -2.92
CA ALA A 526 -25.81 -4.33 -4.35
C ALA A 526 -24.78 -5.46 -4.59
N GLN A 527 -23.78 -5.60 -3.72
CA GLN A 527 -22.82 -6.71 -3.76
C GLN A 527 -23.48 -8.07 -3.55
N GLU A 528 -24.46 -8.17 -2.64
CA GLU A 528 -25.18 -9.42 -2.37
C GLU A 528 -26.26 -9.74 -3.42
N HIS A 529 -26.64 -8.76 -4.24
CA HIS A 529 -27.68 -8.89 -5.28
C HIS A 529 -27.20 -8.38 -6.64
N PRO A 530 -26.31 -9.12 -7.34
CA PRO A 530 -25.78 -8.73 -8.65
C PRO A 530 -26.85 -8.52 -9.73
N GLN A 531 -28.05 -9.07 -9.54
CA GLN A 531 -29.22 -8.81 -10.42
C GLN A 531 -29.61 -7.33 -10.48
N SER A 532 -29.31 -6.54 -9.43
CA SER A 532 -29.53 -5.08 -9.43
C SER A 532 -28.69 -4.36 -10.49
N ALA A 533 -27.55 -4.91 -10.90
CA ALA A 533 -26.68 -4.35 -11.94
C ALA A 533 -27.33 -4.35 -13.34
N VAL A 534 -28.22 -5.30 -13.61
CA VAL A 534 -28.95 -5.36 -14.88
C VAL A 534 -29.90 -4.16 -15.00
N PHE A 535 -30.68 -3.91 -13.95
CA PHE A 535 -31.59 -2.76 -13.90
C PHE A 535 -30.87 -1.41 -13.78
N ALA A 536 -29.70 -1.39 -13.13
CA ALA A 536 -28.87 -0.19 -13.04
C ALA A 536 -28.31 0.24 -14.40
N LYS A 537 -27.93 -0.73 -15.26
CA LYS A 537 -27.50 -0.47 -16.65
C LYS A 537 -28.63 0.12 -17.50
N GLU A 538 -29.86 -0.35 -17.34
CA GLU A 538 -31.03 0.21 -18.04
C GLU A 538 -31.27 1.67 -17.65
N ASP A 539 -31.16 1.98 -16.34
CA ASP A 539 -31.35 3.32 -15.79
C ASP A 539 -30.08 4.22 -15.89
N LYS A 540 -28.99 3.74 -16.53
CA LYS A 540 -27.67 4.41 -16.66
C LYS A 540 -27.09 4.95 -15.35
N VAL A 541 -27.28 4.21 -14.25
CA VAL A 541 -26.78 4.55 -12.92
C VAL A 541 -25.90 3.42 -12.39
N THR A 542 -25.13 3.71 -11.34
CA THR A 542 -24.37 2.65 -10.65
C THR A 542 -25.31 1.76 -9.82
N ASP A 543 -24.94 0.50 -9.62
CA ASP A 543 -25.77 -0.53 -8.98
C ASP A 543 -26.34 -0.11 -7.62
N TRP A 544 -25.51 0.50 -6.77
CA TRP A 544 -25.93 0.96 -5.45
C TRP A 544 -26.83 2.21 -5.52
N GLN A 545 -26.60 3.12 -6.48
CA GLN A 545 -27.48 4.28 -6.70
C GLN A 545 -28.85 3.86 -7.20
N TRP A 546 -28.91 2.78 -7.99
CA TRP A 546 -30.18 2.23 -8.44
C TRP A 546 -31.04 1.79 -7.26
N VAL A 547 -30.46 1.01 -6.35
CA VAL A 547 -31.14 0.55 -5.13
C VAL A 547 -31.51 1.72 -4.22
N GLN A 548 -30.60 2.68 -4.05
CA GLN A 548 -30.87 3.89 -3.27
C GLN A 548 -32.09 4.66 -3.82
N LYS A 549 -32.18 4.84 -5.14
CA LYS A 549 -33.36 5.47 -5.78
C LYS A 549 -34.64 4.66 -5.58
N ARG A 550 -34.56 3.32 -5.57
CA ARG A 550 -35.73 2.45 -5.31
C ARG A 550 -36.18 2.52 -3.86
N PHE A 551 -35.24 2.63 -2.92
CA PHE A 551 -35.54 2.90 -1.52
C PHE A 551 -36.18 4.29 -1.33
N GLU A 552 -35.64 5.33 -1.96
CA GLU A 552 -36.20 6.69 -1.87
C GLU A 552 -37.64 6.78 -2.40
N LYS A 553 -37.98 5.99 -3.42
CA LYS A 553 -39.35 5.89 -3.96
C LYS A 553 -40.36 5.29 -2.98
N LEU A 554 -39.91 4.61 -1.92
CA LEU A 554 -40.81 4.08 -0.88
C LEU A 554 -41.22 5.16 0.13
N ASP A 555 -40.60 6.35 0.11
CA ASP A 555 -40.87 7.45 1.03
C ASP A 555 -40.86 7.04 2.52
N LEU A 556 -40.03 6.06 2.87
CA LEU A 556 -39.86 5.58 4.26
C LEU A 556 -38.89 6.42 5.08
N HIS A 557 -38.13 7.31 4.43
CA HIS A 557 -37.17 8.22 5.05
C HIS A 557 -37.75 9.61 5.32
N ARG A 558 -37.17 10.30 6.30
CA ARG A 558 -37.48 11.70 6.62
C ARG A 558 -36.85 12.62 5.58
N LYS A 559 -37.62 13.60 5.11
CA LYS A 559 -37.13 14.70 4.27
C LYS A 559 -36.80 15.90 5.15
N GLN A 560 -35.74 16.62 4.81
CA GLN A 560 -35.38 17.89 5.44
C GLN A 560 -36.33 19.01 4.99
N GLU A 561 -36.36 20.11 5.74
CA GLU A 561 -37.15 21.31 5.41
C GLU A 561 -36.80 21.91 4.04
N ASN A 562 -35.55 21.74 3.60
CA ASN A 562 -35.06 22.19 2.30
C ASN A 562 -35.35 21.20 1.15
N GLY A 563 -36.08 20.11 1.41
CA GLY A 563 -36.44 19.08 0.42
C GLY A 563 -35.37 18.01 0.17
N LEU A 564 -34.23 18.04 0.86
CA LEU A 564 -33.18 17.02 0.73
C LEU A 564 -33.50 15.76 1.57
N ASN A 565 -33.05 14.60 1.08
CA ASN A 565 -33.27 13.30 1.75
C ASN A 565 -32.13 12.87 2.69
N ILE A 566 -30.94 13.47 2.56
CA ILE A 566 -29.71 13.03 3.22
C ILE A 566 -29.41 13.88 4.46
N TRP A 567 -29.40 13.24 5.62
CA TRP A 567 -29.08 13.82 6.92
C TRP A 567 -27.61 13.64 7.28
N THR A 568 -27.03 14.68 7.89
CA THR A 568 -25.66 14.64 8.38
C THR A 568 -25.66 14.39 9.89
N CYS A 569 -25.03 13.30 10.32
CA CYS A 569 -24.76 13.04 11.73
C CYS A 569 -23.29 13.34 12.03
N GLU A 570 -23.01 13.96 13.17
CA GLU A 570 -21.67 14.02 13.74
C GLU A 570 -21.45 12.82 14.65
N VAL A 571 -20.36 12.10 14.41
CA VAL A 571 -19.87 11.01 15.25
C VAL A 571 -18.73 11.54 16.08
N THR A 572 -18.91 11.65 17.39
CA THR A 572 -17.92 12.19 18.31
C THR A 572 -17.23 11.07 19.06
N GLY A 573 -15.97 10.79 18.70
CA GLY A 573 -15.12 9.85 19.43
C GLY A 573 -14.23 10.55 20.47
N PRO A 574 -13.51 9.80 21.32
CA PRO A 574 -12.69 10.36 22.40
C PRO A 574 -11.57 11.31 21.98
N ARG A 575 -11.17 11.30 20.69
CA ARG A 575 -10.04 12.11 20.16
C ARG A 575 -10.38 12.96 18.93
N LYS A 576 -11.45 12.65 18.19
CA LYS A 576 -11.82 13.30 16.91
C LYS A 576 -13.32 13.15 16.65
N SER A 577 -13.94 14.13 15.97
CA SER A 577 -15.28 14.00 15.39
C SER A 577 -15.23 13.79 13.87
N ARG A 578 -16.22 13.07 13.33
CA ARG A 578 -16.37 12.80 11.89
C ARG A 578 -17.83 12.98 11.49
N ARG A 579 -18.08 13.41 10.25
CA ARG A 579 -19.44 13.51 9.70
C ARG A 579 -19.80 12.25 8.92
N LEU A 580 -20.99 11.72 9.18
CA LEU A 580 -21.63 10.67 8.40
C LEU A 580 -22.84 11.25 7.66
N HIS A 581 -23.14 10.67 6.51
CA HIS A 581 -24.28 11.03 5.68
C HIS A 581 -25.18 9.81 5.47
N GLY A 582 -26.49 10.00 5.52
CA GLY A 582 -27.43 8.88 5.56
C GLY A 582 -28.88 9.30 5.66
N TYR A 583 -29.76 8.31 5.74
CA TYR A 583 -31.21 8.50 5.83
C TYR A 583 -31.69 8.26 7.25
N LEU A 584 -32.59 9.11 7.75
CA LEU A 584 -33.36 8.83 8.97
C LEU A 584 -34.69 8.21 8.58
N LEU A 585 -35.09 7.10 9.21
CA LEU A 585 -36.41 6.51 8.96
C LEU A 585 -37.53 7.28 9.64
N ASN A 586 -38.73 7.23 9.05
CA ASN A 586 -39.94 7.78 9.64
C ASN A 586 -40.37 6.97 10.87
N ASP A 587 -40.31 5.65 10.77
CA ASP A 587 -40.73 4.71 11.80
C ASP A 587 -39.65 3.64 12.05
N PRO A 588 -39.05 3.58 13.24
CA PRO A 588 -38.03 2.59 13.56
C PRO A 588 -38.56 1.15 13.68
N LEU A 589 -39.87 0.97 13.90
CA LEU A 589 -40.49 -0.35 14.02
C LEU A 589 -40.54 -1.11 12.69
N ARG A 590 -40.21 -0.44 11.58
CA ARG A 590 -40.04 -1.08 10.28
C ARG A 590 -38.83 -2.02 10.22
N LEU A 591 -37.82 -1.78 11.05
CA LEU A 591 -36.59 -2.59 11.10
C LEU A 591 -36.40 -3.34 12.41
N PHE A 592 -36.93 -2.83 13.52
CA PHE A 592 -36.76 -3.43 14.84
C PHE A 592 -38.10 -3.78 15.46
N ASN A 593 -38.19 -4.94 16.12
CA ASN A 593 -39.36 -5.27 16.95
C ASN A 593 -39.39 -4.42 18.23
N ASP A 594 -38.21 -4.14 18.80
CA ASP A 594 -38.00 -3.21 19.91
C ASP A 594 -36.86 -2.25 19.55
N VAL A 595 -37.07 -0.94 19.71
CA VAL A 595 -36.10 0.08 19.28
C VAL A 595 -34.84 0.04 20.16
N PRO A 596 -33.65 -0.22 19.59
CA PRO A 596 -32.40 -0.21 20.35
C PRO A 596 -32.05 1.18 20.89
N MET A 597 -31.36 1.24 22.05
CA MET A 597 -30.89 2.50 22.64
C MET A 597 -30.09 3.31 21.61
N ASN A 598 -30.30 4.63 21.58
CA ASN A 598 -29.56 5.52 20.69
C ASN A 598 -28.04 5.38 20.88
N ASN A 599 -27.30 5.47 19.79
CA ASN A 599 -25.85 5.51 19.84
C ASN A 599 -25.39 6.79 20.56
N PRO A 600 -24.70 6.69 21.70
CA PRO A 600 -24.31 7.86 22.51
C PRO A 600 -23.27 8.74 21.83
N TYR A 601 -22.64 8.27 20.76
CA TYR A 601 -21.61 8.99 20.02
C TYR A 601 -22.14 9.67 18.76
N LEU A 602 -23.42 9.50 18.40
CA LEU A 602 -24.02 10.13 17.22
C LEU A 602 -24.98 11.25 17.61
N THR A 603 -24.84 12.38 16.94
CA THR A 603 -25.78 13.50 17.03
C THR A 603 -26.20 13.95 15.63
N VAL A 604 -27.50 14.06 15.38
CA VAL A 604 -28.02 14.62 14.13
C VAL A 604 -27.75 16.13 14.13
N LEU A 605 -27.05 16.64 13.12
CA LEU A 605 -26.80 18.08 13.01
C LEU A 605 -28.04 18.78 12.42
N PRO A 606 -28.46 19.93 12.98
CA PRO A 606 -29.55 20.72 12.41
C PRO A 606 -29.13 21.25 11.03
N THR A 607 -30.04 21.18 10.06
CA THR A 607 -29.82 21.75 8.74
C THR A 607 -29.72 23.27 8.86
N ILE A 608 -28.54 23.84 8.60
CA ILE A 608 -28.35 25.30 8.62
C ILE A 608 -29.06 25.86 7.38
N ASN A 609 -30.23 26.49 7.58
CA ASN A 609 -30.87 27.28 6.54
C ASN A 609 -29.98 28.49 6.24
N SER A 610 -29.41 28.53 5.04
CA SER A 610 -28.64 29.65 4.50
C SER A 610 -29.54 30.84 4.11
N ALA A 611 -30.41 31.26 5.03
CA ALA A 611 -31.32 32.40 4.86
C ALA A 611 -31.30 33.39 6.06
N ALA A 612 -30.49 33.15 7.10
CA ALA A 612 -30.43 34.01 8.29
C ALA A 612 -29.05 34.65 8.53
N GLN A 613 -28.33 35.03 7.47
CA GLN A 613 -27.12 35.87 7.54
C GLN A 613 -27.19 37.14 6.68
N GLN A 614 -28.41 37.63 6.46
CA GLN A 614 -28.68 38.98 5.96
C GLN A 614 -29.78 39.65 6.81
N MET A 615 -29.55 39.83 8.10
CA MET A 615 -30.16 40.90 8.92
C MET A 615 -29.39 40.96 10.24
N GLY A 616 -28.42 41.87 10.32
CA GLY A 616 -27.61 42.02 11.52
C GLY A 616 -26.41 42.94 11.35
N SER A 617 -26.61 44.08 10.68
CA SER A 617 -25.80 45.30 10.80
C SER A 617 -26.51 46.41 10.00
N ILE A 618 -27.52 47.02 10.63
CA ILE A 618 -27.83 48.45 10.44
C ILE A 618 -27.34 49.13 11.70
#